data_AF-A0A8T2FDE3-F1
#
_entry.id   AF-A0A8T2FDE3-F1
#
_cell.length_a   1.000
_cell.length_b   1.000
_cell.length_c   1.000
_cell.angle_alpha   90.00
_cell.angle_beta   90.00
_cell.angle_gamma   90.00
#
_symmetry.space_group_name_H-M   'P 1'
#
loop_
_entity.id
_entity.type
_entity.pdbx_description
1 polymer ?
#
loop_
_entity_poly.entity_id
_entity_poly.type
_entity_poly.pdbx_seq_one_letter_code
_entity_poly.pdbx_strand_id
1 'polypeptide(L)'
;MQAHTIDSISRMKVISQIMKMPEQVLEAQGVTPDDLEGMLAELQEHVESIDLANDLHSIGGLVPLLSYLKNSNAKIRAKSADVLTTVVQNNPRSQQLVMEANGFEPLLTNFIADPDIRVRTKALGAISSLIRNNQPGITAFRLANGYAGLRDALVSDTVRFQRKALNLLHYLLQESNSDCKIVRDLGFPRIMIHLASNQDFEVREFALRGLLELAREESVRNLDRGDVNLRQLLEERTRRIIVMSDEDLCAAREERQLVDSLWTVCYDEPSLLRERGLVYLPSDDELAPDVVRDRFEPPLRAWAARRHDETSESPVPLLLGPAQ
;
A
#
# COMPACT_ATOMS: atom_id res chain seq x y z
N MET A 1 25.29 -7.04 16.75
CA MET A 1 23.83 -7.19 16.54
C MET A 1 23.12 -7.76 17.77
N GLN A 2 23.54 -8.90 18.35
CA GLN A 2 22.83 -9.53 19.49
C GLN A 2 22.64 -8.62 20.74
N ALA A 3 23.62 -7.79 21.11
CA ALA A 3 23.50 -6.89 22.26
C ALA A 3 22.39 -5.83 22.10
N HIS A 4 22.24 -5.25 20.90
CA HIS A 4 21.17 -4.28 20.59
C HIS A 4 19.77 -4.94 20.58
N THR A 5 19.67 -6.19 20.14
CA THR A 5 18.41 -6.93 20.16
C THR A 5 17.96 -7.27 21.59
N ILE A 6 18.89 -7.64 22.47
CA ILE A 6 18.59 -7.92 23.89
C ILE A 6 18.09 -6.65 24.60
N ASP A 7 18.69 -5.50 24.29
CA ASP A 7 18.24 -4.20 24.80
C ASP A 7 16.83 -3.85 24.31
N SER A 8 16.57 -4.05 23.01
CA SER A 8 15.25 -3.81 22.39
C SER A 8 14.15 -4.67 23.03
N ILE A 9 14.38 -5.98 23.21
CA ILE A 9 13.40 -6.88 23.85
C ILE A 9 13.15 -6.46 25.30
N SER A 10 14.19 -6.04 26.02
CA SER A 10 14.07 -5.56 27.40
C SER A 10 13.24 -4.28 27.46
N ARG A 11 13.46 -3.35 26.52
CA ARG A 11 12.68 -2.12 26.42
C ARG A 11 11.22 -2.39 26.07
N MET A 12 10.96 -3.25 25.09
CA MET A 12 9.60 -3.67 24.73
C MET A 12 8.85 -4.33 25.89
N LYS A 13 9.55 -5.09 26.75
CA LYS A 13 8.96 -5.66 27.98
C LYS A 13 8.52 -4.57 28.95
N VAL A 14 9.34 -3.53 29.15
CA VAL A 14 8.98 -2.38 29.99
C VAL A 14 7.75 -1.66 29.43
N ILE A 15 7.75 -1.37 28.12
CA ILE A 15 6.58 -0.76 27.45
C ILE A 15 5.34 -1.62 27.63
N SER A 16 5.46 -2.94 27.46
CA SER A 16 4.36 -3.91 27.66
C SER A 16 3.85 -3.94 29.09
N GLN A 17 4.71 -3.71 30.09
CA GLN A 17 4.30 -3.61 31.49
C GLN A 17 3.53 -2.31 31.76
N ILE A 18 4.00 -1.18 31.23
CA ILE A 18 3.31 0.10 31.33
C ILE A 18 1.91 -0.01 30.69
N MET A 19 1.80 -0.63 29.51
CA MET A 19 0.51 -0.83 28.84
C MET A 19 -0.49 -1.69 29.65
N LYS A 20 0.00 -2.56 30.54
CA LYS A 20 -0.85 -3.39 31.41
C LYS A 20 -1.36 -2.66 32.65
N MET A 21 -0.79 -1.50 32.98
CA MET A 21 -1.19 -0.75 34.16
C MET A 21 -2.58 -0.13 33.94
N PRO A 22 -3.44 -0.08 34.97
CA PRO A 22 -4.72 0.62 34.87
C PRO A 22 -4.51 2.11 34.57
N GLU A 23 -5.41 2.68 33.76
CA GLU A 23 -5.35 4.10 33.35
C GLU A 23 -5.30 5.04 34.57
N GLN A 24 -6.04 4.74 35.63
CA GLN A 24 -6.04 5.55 36.87
C GLN A 24 -4.66 5.55 37.57
N VAL A 25 -3.90 4.47 37.46
CA VAL A 25 -2.56 4.37 38.06
C VAL A 25 -1.56 5.17 37.23
N LEU A 26 -1.68 5.13 35.90
CA LEU A 26 -0.85 5.93 34.99
C LEU A 26 -1.11 7.43 35.21
N GLU A 27 -2.37 7.83 35.30
CA GLU A 27 -2.77 9.20 35.60
C GLU A 27 -2.26 9.67 36.98
N ALA A 28 -2.37 8.83 38.01
CA ALA A 28 -1.85 9.14 39.34
C ALA A 28 -0.31 9.28 39.38
N GLN A 29 0.39 8.64 38.45
CA GLN A 29 1.84 8.78 38.26
C GLN A 29 2.21 9.97 37.36
N GLY A 30 1.24 10.76 36.90
CA GLY A 30 1.44 11.92 36.05
C GLY A 30 1.74 11.58 34.59
N VAL A 31 1.49 10.34 34.16
CA VAL A 31 1.67 9.92 32.76
C VAL A 31 0.57 10.55 31.91
N THR A 32 0.97 11.35 30.93
CA THR A 32 0.05 12.03 30.03
C THR A 32 -0.27 11.18 28.79
N PRO A 33 -1.35 11.48 28.06
CA PRO A 33 -1.61 10.81 26.79
C PRO A 33 -0.50 11.01 25.74
N ASP A 34 0.21 12.13 25.79
CA ASP A 34 1.33 12.41 24.88
C ASP A 34 2.55 11.53 25.23
N ASP A 35 2.78 11.24 26.53
CA ASP A 35 3.81 10.29 26.96
C ASP A 35 3.50 8.87 26.47
N LEU A 36 2.22 8.46 26.54
CA LEU A 36 1.78 7.16 26.03
C LEU A 36 1.89 7.08 24.50
N GLU A 37 1.57 8.15 23.78
CA GLU A 37 1.77 8.22 22.34
C GLU A 37 3.26 8.10 21.97
N GLY A 38 4.14 8.78 22.70
CA GLY A 38 5.60 8.68 22.54
C GLY A 38 6.13 7.27 22.81
N MET A 39 5.66 6.64 23.89
CA MET A 39 5.99 5.25 24.22
C MET A 39 5.52 4.27 23.12
N LEU A 40 4.33 4.47 22.56
CA LEU A 40 3.85 3.67 21.43
C LEU A 40 4.65 3.93 20.15
N ALA A 41 5.19 5.15 19.96
CA ALA A 41 6.09 5.45 18.85
C ALA A 41 7.40 4.69 18.97
N GLU A 42 8.00 4.67 20.16
CA GLU A 42 9.18 3.86 20.44
C GLU A 42 8.92 2.37 20.23
N LEU A 43 7.75 1.87 20.67
CA LEU A 43 7.35 0.49 20.40
C LEU A 43 7.27 0.20 18.90
N GLN A 44 6.74 1.15 18.11
CA GLN A 44 6.63 1.03 16.66
C GLN A 44 8.00 0.81 16.01
N GLU A 45 9.00 1.62 16.39
CA GLU A 45 10.37 1.52 15.88
C GLU A 45 10.98 0.13 16.13
N HIS A 46 10.74 -0.45 17.32
CA HIS A 46 11.22 -1.80 17.61
C HIS A 46 10.55 -2.86 16.75
N VAL A 47 9.22 -2.78 16.57
CA VAL A 47 8.45 -3.79 15.82
C VAL A 47 8.54 -3.63 14.29
N GLU A 48 9.30 -2.65 13.78
CA GLU A 48 9.70 -2.63 12.37
C GLU A 48 10.55 -3.87 12.01
N SER A 49 11.27 -4.43 12.99
CA SER A 49 11.89 -5.74 12.85
C SER A 49 10.84 -6.85 12.95
N ILE A 50 10.72 -7.69 11.93
CA ILE A 50 9.78 -8.81 11.89
C ILE A 50 9.98 -9.77 13.07
N ASP A 51 11.23 -9.98 13.49
CA ASP A 51 11.55 -10.83 14.64
C ASP A 51 11.00 -10.23 15.95
N LEU A 52 11.22 -8.93 16.15
CA LEU A 52 10.73 -8.23 17.34
C LEU A 52 9.20 -8.09 17.33
N ALA A 53 8.58 -7.88 16.16
CA ALA A 53 7.13 -7.92 16.01
C ALA A 53 6.55 -9.27 16.47
N ASN A 54 7.20 -10.38 16.10
CA ASN A 54 6.78 -11.72 16.53
C ASN A 54 7.02 -11.94 18.03
N ASP A 55 8.09 -11.38 18.60
CA ASP A 55 8.39 -11.45 20.03
C ASP A 55 7.42 -10.63 20.88
N LEU A 56 6.80 -9.57 20.33
CA LEU A 56 5.82 -8.74 21.04
C LEU A 56 4.70 -9.58 21.68
N HIS A 57 4.23 -10.62 20.97
CA HIS A 57 3.23 -11.53 21.53
C HIS A 57 3.81 -12.38 22.67
N SER A 58 5.00 -12.96 22.45
CA SER A 58 5.69 -13.83 23.42
C SER A 58 6.01 -13.12 24.75
N ILE A 59 6.33 -11.83 24.70
CA ILE A 59 6.56 -11.00 25.91
C ILE A 59 5.24 -10.47 26.53
N GLY A 60 4.10 -10.82 25.94
CA GLY A 60 2.77 -10.44 26.40
C GLY A 60 2.42 -8.97 26.15
N GLY A 61 3.00 -8.33 25.14
CA GLY A 61 2.72 -6.96 24.74
C GLY A 61 1.58 -6.81 23.73
N LEU A 62 1.24 -7.88 22.99
CA LEU A 62 0.20 -7.82 21.96
C LEU A 62 -1.21 -7.53 22.55
N VAL A 63 -1.63 -8.27 23.57
CA VAL A 63 -2.97 -8.10 24.16
C VAL A 63 -3.17 -6.69 24.76
N PRO A 64 -2.21 -6.12 25.50
CA PRO A 64 -2.28 -4.71 25.93
C PRO A 64 -2.31 -3.73 24.76
N LEU A 65 -1.55 -3.96 23.69
CA LEU A 65 -1.63 -3.11 22.49
C LEU A 65 -3.02 -3.13 21.86
N LEU A 66 -3.66 -4.31 21.81
CA LEU A 66 -5.04 -4.45 21.33
C LEU A 66 -6.06 -3.76 22.26
N SER A 67 -5.85 -3.76 23.58
CA SER A 67 -6.76 -3.07 24.51
C SER A 67 -6.69 -1.56 24.35
N TYR A 68 -5.53 -1.01 23.98
CA TYR A 68 -5.35 0.42 23.71
C TYR A 68 -6.12 0.90 22.47
N LEU A 69 -6.56 0.01 21.58
CA LEU A 69 -7.53 0.37 20.53
C LEU A 69 -8.88 0.82 21.09
N LYS A 70 -9.20 0.51 22.35
CA LYS A 70 -10.43 0.94 23.05
C LYS A 70 -10.17 2.07 24.05
N ASN A 71 -9.00 2.70 24.00
CA ASN A 71 -8.62 3.75 24.94
C ASN A 71 -9.53 4.99 24.80
N SER A 72 -9.74 5.72 25.91
CA SER A 72 -10.54 6.95 25.96
C SER A 72 -10.01 8.03 25.00
N ASN A 73 -8.70 8.09 24.80
CA ASN A 73 -8.00 9.07 23.99
C ASN A 73 -7.83 8.63 22.53
N ALA A 74 -8.30 9.47 21.60
CA ALA A 74 -8.21 9.20 20.16
C ALA A 74 -6.76 9.11 19.64
N LYS A 75 -5.81 9.87 20.19
CA LYS A 75 -4.39 9.80 19.79
C LYS A 75 -3.81 8.41 20.08
N ILE A 76 -4.11 7.87 21.26
CA ILE A 76 -3.68 6.54 21.68
C ILE A 76 -4.31 5.48 20.78
N ARG A 77 -5.63 5.52 20.54
CA ARG A 77 -6.29 4.58 19.62
C ARG A 77 -5.67 4.60 18.22
N ALA A 78 -5.44 5.80 17.67
CA ALA A 78 -4.84 5.97 16.35
C ALA A 78 -3.40 5.43 16.30
N LYS A 79 -2.60 5.72 17.32
CA LYS A 79 -1.21 5.27 17.39
C LYS A 79 -1.11 3.77 17.61
N SER A 80 -1.96 3.17 18.43
CA SER A 80 -2.02 1.71 18.61
C SER A 80 -2.40 0.98 17.32
N ALA A 81 -3.34 1.52 16.54
CA ALA A 81 -3.64 0.99 15.22
C ALA A 81 -2.46 1.13 14.24
N ASP A 82 -1.67 2.19 14.36
CA ASP A 82 -0.44 2.38 13.57
C ASP A 82 0.64 1.35 13.92
N VAL A 83 0.90 1.13 15.22
CA VAL A 83 1.82 0.08 15.69
C VAL A 83 1.36 -1.28 15.19
N LEU A 84 0.07 -1.60 15.28
CA LEU A 84 -0.47 -2.85 14.76
C LEU A 84 -0.31 -2.98 13.24
N THR A 85 -0.42 -1.87 12.50
CA THR A 85 -0.15 -1.87 11.05
C THR A 85 1.27 -2.37 10.79
N THR A 86 2.27 -1.83 11.52
CA THR A 86 3.67 -2.27 11.40
C THR A 86 3.85 -3.74 11.81
N VAL A 87 3.26 -4.16 12.93
CA VAL A 87 3.38 -5.54 13.45
C VAL A 87 2.91 -6.59 12.44
N VAL A 88 1.79 -6.33 11.75
CA VAL A 88 1.14 -7.32 10.86
C VAL A 88 1.53 -7.16 9.38
N GLN A 89 2.21 -6.08 9.01
CA GLN A 89 2.56 -5.80 7.62
C GLN A 89 3.52 -6.86 7.08
N ASN A 90 3.05 -7.61 6.07
CA ASN A 90 3.81 -8.70 5.45
C ASN A 90 4.32 -9.74 6.48
N ASN A 91 3.60 -9.94 7.58
CA ASN A 91 4.00 -10.83 8.67
C ASN A 91 2.88 -11.84 8.99
N PRO A 92 2.82 -13.00 8.30
CA PRO A 92 1.76 -14.00 8.48
C PRO A 92 1.61 -14.51 9.91
N ARG A 93 2.72 -14.63 10.65
CA ARG A 93 2.69 -15.09 12.05
C ARG A 93 1.98 -14.06 12.94
N SER A 94 2.36 -12.79 12.84
CA SER A 94 1.70 -11.73 13.61
C SER A 94 0.27 -11.48 13.17
N GLN A 95 -0.04 -11.60 11.87
CA GLN A 95 -1.42 -11.57 11.36
C GLN A 95 -2.28 -12.65 12.06
N GLN A 96 -1.80 -13.90 12.10
CA GLN A 96 -2.50 -14.99 12.77
C GLN A 96 -2.71 -14.71 14.27
N LEU A 97 -1.65 -14.30 14.98
CA LEU A 97 -1.73 -14.01 16.42
C LEU A 97 -2.72 -12.88 16.75
N VAL A 98 -2.81 -11.85 15.89
CA VAL A 98 -3.80 -10.78 16.03
C VAL A 98 -5.22 -11.29 15.82
N MET A 99 -5.44 -12.17 14.83
CA MET A 99 -6.75 -12.78 14.60
C MET A 99 -7.18 -13.65 15.79
N GLU A 100 -6.28 -14.49 16.31
CA GLU A 100 -6.52 -15.36 17.47
C GLU A 100 -6.80 -14.58 18.76
N ALA A 101 -6.15 -13.43 18.93
CA ALA A 101 -6.39 -12.50 20.05
C ALA A 101 -7.64 -11.62 19.87
N ASN A 102 -8.49 -11.90 18.88
CA ASN A 102 -9.69 -11.13 18.54
C ASN A 102 -9.41 -9.63 18.26
N GLY A 103 -8.22 -9.32 17.72
CA GLY A 103 -7.80 -7.95 17.41
C GLY A 103 -8.51 -7.34 16.19
N PHE A 104 -9.16 -8.16 15.36
CA PHE A 104 -9.92 -7.68 14.20
C PHE A 104 -11.14 -6.84 14.60
N GLU A 105 -11.89 -7.25 15.63
CA GLU A 105 -13.09 -6.55 16.11
C GLU A 105 -12.83 -5.09 16.49
N PRO A 106 -11.88 -4.76 17.40
CA PRO A 106 -11.63 -3.36 17.76
C PRO A 106 -11.12 -2.52 16.59
N LEU A 107 -10.33 -3.11 15.68
CA LEU A 107 -9.89 -2.42 14.47
C LEU A 107 -11.08 -2.07 13.58
N LEU A 108 -12.01 -3.00 13.39
CA LEU A 108 -13.20 -2.78 12.58
C LEU A 108 -14.11 -1.72 13.21
N THR A 109 -14.35 -1.82 14.53
CA THR A 109 -15.14 -0.84 15.28
C THR A 109 -14.54 0.57 15.15
N ASN A 110 -13.21 0.69 15.30
CA ASN A 110 -12.51 1.96 15.12
C ASN A 110 -12.57 2.48 13.67
N PHE A 111 -12.53 1.60 12.68
CA PHE A 111 -12.64 1.99 11.27
C PHE A 111 -14.04 2.52 10.92
N ILE A 112 -15.09 1.83 11.38
CA ILE A 112 -16.47 2.14 10.99
C ILE A 112 -17.06 3.27 11.82
N ALA A 113 -16.83 3.29 13.13
CA ALA A 113 -17.63 4.08 14.07
C ALA A 113 -16.86 5.14 14.89
N ASP A 114 -15.53 5.20 14.81
CA ASP A 114 -14.76 6.17 15.60
C ASP A 114 -15.06 7.62 15.14
N PRO A 115 -15.29 8.58 16.07
CA PRO A 115 -15.52 9.97 15.70
C PRO A 115 -14.29 10.67 15.12
N ASP A 116 -13.06 10.22 15.44
CA ASP A 116 -11.82 10.81 14.93
C ASP A 116 -11.39 10.13 13.62
N ILE A 117 -11.40 10.91 12.53
CA ILE A 117 -11.02 10.44 11.20
C ILE A 117 -9.59 9.87 11.13
N ARG A 118 -8.68 10.32 11.99
CA ARG A 118 -7.32 9.80 12.07
C ARG A 118 -7.32 8.38 12.61
N VAL A 119 -8.13 8.10 13.63
CA VAL A 119 -8.32 6.75 14.17
C VAL A 119 -8.89 5.84 13.08
N ARG A 120 -9.95 6.27 12.39
CA ARG A 120 -10.54 5.50 11.27
C ARG A 120 -9.52 5.20 10.18
N THR A 121 -8.70 6.19 9.81
CA THR A 121 -7.68 6.08 8.77
C THR A 121 -6.55 5.10 9.17
N LYS A 122 -6.12 5.13 10.43
CA LYS A 122 -5.09 4.22 10.96
C LYS A 122 -5.63 2.80 11.12
N ALA A 123 -6.86 2.65 11.63
CA ALA A 123 -7.55 1.37 11.72
C ALA A 123 -7.72 0.71 10.35
N LEU A 124 -8.14 1.46 9.32
CA LEU A 124 -8.20 0.95 7.94
C LEU A 124 -6.82 0.51 7.42
N GLY A 125 -5.77 1.24 7.77
CA GLY A 125 -4.39 0.84 7.46
C GLY A 125 -4.03 -0.51 8.08
N ALA A 126 -4.33 -0.69 9.37
CA ALA A 126 -4.07 -1.93 10.09
C ALA A 126 -4.87 -3.09 9.51
N ILE A 127 -6.16 -2.89 9.21
CA ILE A 127 -7.01 -3.89 8.54
C ILE A 127 -6.43 -4.27 7.19
N SER A 128 -6.03 -3.28 6.37
CA SER A 128 -5.44 -3.55 5.06
C SER A 128 -4.18 -4.42 5.18
N SER A 129 -3.29 -4.13 6.13
CA SER A 129 -2.10 -4.96 6.38
C SER A 129 -2.45 -6.33 6.98
N LEU A 130 -3.48 -6.41 7.83
CA LEU A 130 -3.88 -7.64 8.51
C LEU A 130 -4.50 -8.67 7.57
N ILE A 131 -5.29 -8.22 6.59
CA ILE A 131 -6.04 -9.13 5.71
C ILE A 131 -5.27 -9.49 4.43
N ARG A 132 -4.23 -8.74 4.06
CA ARG A 132 -3.43 -9.04 2.87
C ARG A 132 -2.76 -10.41 2.99
N ASN A 133 -3.00 -11.26 1.99
CA ASN A 133 -2.56 -12.66 1.94
C ASN A 133 -3.02 -13.51 3.14
N ASN A 134 -4.12 -13.11 3.80
CA ASN A 134 -4.64 -13.75 5.01
C ASN A 134 -6.15 -14.04 4.84
N GLN A 135 -6.47 -15.23 4.31
CA GLN A 135 -7.83 -15.62 3.95
C GLN A 135 -8.86 -15.56 5.11
N PRO A 136 -8.51 -15.99 6.35
CA PRO A 136 -9.37 -15.75 7.52
C PRO A 136 -9.70 -14.28 7.74
N GLY A 137 -8.71 -13.39 7.60
CA GLY A 137 -8.88 -11.94 7.74
C GLY A 137 -9.81 -11.36 6.67
N ILE A 138 -9.63 -11.76 5.40
CA ILE A 138 -10.52 -11.34 4.30
C ILE A 138 -11.95 -11.81 4.57
N THR A 139 -12.14 -13.05 5.01
CA THR A 139 -13.46 -13.61 5.32
C THR A 139 -14.13 -12.86 6.46
N ALA A 140 -13.38 -12.55 7.54
CA ALA A 140 -13.87 -11.74 8.65
C ALA A 140 -14.30 -10.34 8.20
N PHE A 141 -13.51 -9.71 7.32
CA PHE A 141 -13.84 -8.40 6.75
C PHE A 141 -15.14 -8.40 5.93
N ARG A 142 -15.34 -9.43 5.09
CA ARG A 142 -16.58 -9.61 4.32
C ARG A 142 -17.79 -9.83 5.23
N LEU A 143 -17.68 -10.72 6.22
CA LEU A 143 -18.77 -11.07 7.14
C LEU A 143 -19.18 -9.91 8.04
N ALA A 144 -18.23 -9.06 8.43
CA ALA A 144 -18.47 -7.94 9.33
C ALA A 144 -18.87 -6.63 8.60
N ASN A 145 -19.35 -6.73 7.36
CA ASN A 145 -19.81 -5.61 6.54
C ASN A 145 -18.74 -4.51 6.31
N GLY A 146 -17.47 -4.90 6.16
CA GLY A 146 -16.36 -3.98 5.94
C GLY A 146 -16.52 -3.08 4.69
N TYR A 147 -17.26 -3.54 3.68
CA TYR A 147 -17.59 -2.76 2.49
C TYR A 147 -18.42 -1.51 2.79
N ALA A 148 -19.31 -1.52 3.77
CA ALA A 148 -20.04 -0.31 4.16
C ALA A 148 -19.08 0.77 4.67
N GLY A 149 -18.11 0.39 5.51
CA GLY A 149 -17.05 1.30 5.96
C GLY A 149 -16.18 1.82 4.82
N LEU A 150 -15.88 0.99 3.81
CA LEU A 150 -15.14 1.43 2.62
C LEU A 150 -15.94 2.47 1.84
N ARG A 151 -17.24 2.25 1.64
CA ARG A 151 -18.13 3.20 0.97
C ARG A 151 -18.13 4.55 1.68
N ASP A 152 -18.26 4.55 3.01
CA ASP A 152 -18.21 5.78 3.81
C ASP A 152 -16.86 6.50 3.69
N ALA A 153 -15.76 5.74 3.67
CA ALA A 153 -14.43 6.29 3.49
C ALA A 153 -14.24 6.98 2.13
N LEU A 154 -14.81 6.42 1.06
CA LEU A 154 -14.75 6.99 -0.28
C LEU A 154 -15.57 8.29 -0.42
N VAL A 155 -16.69 8.40 0.29
CA VAL A 155 -17.55 9.59 0.28
C VAL A 155 -17.02 10.69 1.21
N SER A 156 -16.07 10.39 2.10
CA SER A 156 -15.45 11.39 2.97
C SER A 156 -14.60 12.40 2.18
N ASP A 157 -14.44 13.61 2.72
CA ASP A 157 -13.57 14.64 2.12
C ASP A 157 -12.07 14.44 2.44
N THR A 158 -11.71 13.38 3.16
CA THR A 158 -10.33 13.13 3.60
C THR A 158 -9.59 12.29 2.56
N VAL A 159 -8.78 12.96 1.73
CA VAL A 159 -7.97 12.34 0.67
C VAL A 159 -7.18 11.12 1.15
N ARG A 160 -6.51 11.21 2.31
CA ARG A 160 -5.73 10.08 2.86
C ARG A 160 -6.62 8.86 3.17
N PHE A 161 -7.85 9.08 3.60
CA PHE A 161 -8.79 8.02 3.92
C PHE A 161 -9.36 7.39 2.64
N GLN A 162 -9.71 8.23 1.66
CA GLN A 162 -10.12 7.79 0.31
C GLN A 162 -9.05 6.92 -0.34
N ARG A 163 -7.78 7.36 -0.36
CA ARG A 163 -6.65 6.59 -0.93
C ARG A 163 -6.50 5.22 -0.29
N LYS A 164 -6.54 5.15 1.05
CA LYS A 164 -6.45 3.87 1.77
C LYS A 164 -7.62 2.95 1.44
N ALA A 165 -8.83 3.50 1.35
CA ALA A 165 -10.03 2.74 1.02
C ALA A 165 -9.99 2.21 -0.42
N LEU A 166 -9.61 3.04 -1.40
CA LEU A 166 -9.47 2.61 -2.78
C LEU A 166 -8.37 1.55 -2.94
N ASN A 167 -7.24 1.69 -2.24
CA ASN A 167 -6.16 0.69 -2.29
C ASN A 167 -6.58 -0.66 -1.69
N LEU A 168 -7.32 -0.65 -0.55
CA LEU A 168 -7.86 -1.90 0.01
C LEU A 168 -8.92 -2.51 -0.91
N LEU A 169 -9.78 -1.67 -1.48
CA LEU A 169 -10.81 -2.12 -2.41
C LEU A 169 -10.22 -2.74 -3.68
N HIS A 170 -9.20 -2.13 -4.26
CA HIS A 170 -8.47 -2.68 -5.39
C HIS A 170 -7.86 -4.06 -5.06
N TYR A 171 -7.26 -4.20 -3.89
CA TYR A 171 -6.77 -5.49 -3.40
C TYR A 171 -7.88 -6.55 -3.36
N LEU A 172 -9.03 -6.22 -2.76
CA LEU A 172 -10.17 -7.15 -2.67
C LEU A 172 -10.73 -7.55 -4.05
N LEU A 173 -10.79 -6.61 -5.00
CA LEU A 173 -11.23 -6.89 -6.36
C LEU A 173 -10.32 -7.90 -7.09
N GLN A 174 -9.02 -7.90 -6.79
CA GLN A 174 -8.05 -8.86 -7.35
C GLN A 174 -8.14 -10.24 -6.68
N GLU A 175 -8.58 -10.30 -5.42
CA GLU A 175 -8.66 -11.56 -4.67
C GLU A 175 -9.86 -12.43 -5.07
N SER A 176 -11.01 -11.84 -5.41
CA SER A 176 -12.19 -12.64 -5.76
C SER A 176 -13.18 -11.94 -6.69
N ASN A 177 -13.64 -12.68 -7.72
CA ASN A 177 -14.77 -12.25 -8.56
C ASN A 177 -16.07 -12.03 -7.77
N SER A 178 -16.22 -12.64 -6.59
CA SER A 178 -17.37 -12.40 -5.73
C SER A 178 -17.36 -10.98 -5.14
N ASP A 179 -16.18 -10.43 -4.86
CA ASP A 179 -16.02 -9.05 -4.41
C ASP A 179 -16.39 -8.07 -5.52
N CYS A 180 -16.05 -8.34 -6.78
CA CYS A 180 -16.49 -7.53 -7.91
C CYS A 180 -18.01 -7.37 -7.96
N LYS A 181 -18.77 -8.45 -7.70
CA LYS A 181 -20.25 -8.39 -7.65
C LYS A 181 -20.74 -7.54 -6.49
N ILE A 182 -20.22 -7.77 -5.28
CA ILE A 182 -20.58 -6.99 -4.07
C ILE A 182 -20.32 -5.49 -4.31
N VAL A 183 -19.16 -5.15 -4.86
CA VAL A 183 -18.75 -3.77 -5.12
C VAL A 183 -19.66 -3.10 -6.14
N ARG A 184 -20.09 -3.81 -7.19
CA ARG A 184 -21.09 -3.28 -8.14
C ARG A 184 -22.45 -3.07 -7.47
N ASP A 185 -22.94 -4.05 -6.73
CA ASP A 185 -24.26 -4.02 -6.07
C ASP A 185 -24.35 -2.90 -5.01
N LEU A 186 -23.25 -2.60 -4.34
CA LEU A 186 -23.15 -1.52 -3.36
C LEU A 186 -22.93 -0.12 -3.99
N GLY A 187 -22.87 -0.04 -5.32
CA GLY A 187 -22.81 1.23 -6.06
C GLY A 187 -21.44 1.93 -6.04
N PHE A 188 -20.36 1.22 -5.70
CA PHE A 188 -19.01 1.76 -5.76
C PHE A 188 -18.59 2.32 -7.13
N PRO A 189 -18.99 1.73 -8.29
CA PRO A 189 -18.60 2.28 -9.59
C PRO A 189 -18.92 3.76 -9.76
N ARG A 190 -20.12 4.19 -9.33
CA ARG A 190 -20.55 5.60 -9.43
C ARG A 190 -19.69 6.51 -8.56
N ILE A 191 -19.30 6.04 -7.38
CA ILE A 191 -18.42 6.76 -6.46
C ILE A 191 -17.01 6.88 -7.08
N MET A 192 -16.49 5.78 -7.66
CA MET A 192 -15.19 5.79 -8.33
C MET A 192 -15.17 6.70 -9.57
N ILE A 193 -16.25 6.74 -10.37
CA ILE A 193 -16.37 7.68 -11.50
C ILE A 193 -16.25 9.13 -11.01
N HIS A 194 -16.88 9.47 -9.89
CA HIS A 194 -16.73 10.79 -9.28
C HIS A 194 -15.30 11.04 -8.79
N LEU A 195 -14.70 10.07 -8.08
CA LEU A 195 -13.33 10.17 -7.55
C LEU A 195 -12.26 10.20 -8.64
N ALA A 196 -12.50 9.64 -9.82
CA ALA A 196 -11.63 9.75 -10.98
C ALA A 196 -11.54 11.19 -11.53
N SER A 197 -12.39 12.12 -11.07
CA SER A 197 -12.27 13.56 -11.31
C SER A 197 -11.61 14.34 -10.17
N ASN A 198 -11.15 13.69 -9.10
CA ASN A 198 -10.53 14.34 -7.94
C ASN A 198 -9.28 15.14 -8.33
N GLN A 199 -8.95 16.21 -7.60
CA GLN A 199 -7.72 16.97 -7.83
C GLN A 199 -6.47 16.18 -7.44
N ASP A 200 -6.61 15.28 -6.48
CA ASP A 200 -5.55 14.42 -6.00
C ASP A 200 -5.21 13.30 -7.00
N PHE A 201 -3.94 13.23 -7.41
CA PHE A 201 -3.48 12.27 -8.41
C PHE A 201 -3.66 10.81 -7.96
N GLU A 202 -3.27 10.48 -6.73
CA GLU A 202 -3.39 9.11 -6.21
C GLU A 202 -4.85 8.66 -6.10
N VAL A 203 -5.76 9.53 -5.63
CA VAL A 203 -7.19 9.20 -5.58
C VAL A 203 -7.73 8.90 -6.98
N ARG A 204 -7.38 9.72 -7.99
CA ARG A 204 -7.80 9.46 -9.37
C ARG A 204 -7.25 8.14 -9.89
N GLU A 205 -5.96 7.90 -9.71
CA GLU A 205 -5.28 6.69 -10.16
C GLU A 205 -5.92 5.44 -9.55
N PHE A 206 -6.10 5.39 -8.23
CA PHE A 206 -6.72 4.24 -7.58
C PHE A 206 -8.20 4.06 -7.97
N ALA A 207 -8.94 5.15 -8.20
CA ALA A 207 -10.32 5.07 -8.68
C ALA A 207 -10.39 4.49 -10.10
N LEU A 208 -9.51 4.92 -11.01
CA LEU A 208 -9.42 4.39 -12.37
C LEU A 208 -8.97 2.92 -12.37
N ARG A 209 -8.02 2.52 -11.52
CA ARG A 209 -7.65 1.11 -11.32
C ARG A 209 -8.83 0.26 -10.88
N GLY A 210 -9.60 0.72 -9.89
CA GLY A 210 -10.80 0.03 -9.43
C GLY A 210 -11.84 -0.15 -10.55
N LEU A 211 -12.09 0.91 -11.33
CA LEU A 211 -12.99 0.85 -12.49
C LEU A 211 -12.51 -0.13 -13.56
N LEU A 212 -11.21 -0.17 -13.84
CA LEU A 212 -10.62 -1.09 -14.81
C LEU A 212 -10.76 -2.54 -14.39
N GLU A 213 -10.50 -2.87 -13.12
CA GLU A 213 -10.72 -4.23 -12.61
C GLU A 213 -12.19 -4.65 -12.70
N LEU A 214 -13.11 -3.73 -12.40
CA LEU A 214 -14.55 -3.97 -12.56
C LEU A 214 -14.98 -4.10 -14.02
N ALA A 215 -14.30 -3.46 -14.96
CA ALA A 215 -14.58 -3.55 -16.40
C ALA A 215 -14.04 -4.84 -17.02
N ARG A 216 -12.91 -5.35 -16.51
CA ARG A 216 -12.27 -6.59 -16.97
C ARG A 216 -13.03 -7.85 -16.59
N GLU A 217 -13.79 -7.85 -15.50
CA GLU A 217 -14.55 -9.03 -15.08
C GLU A 217 -15.72 -9.27 -16.08
N GLU A 218 -15.47 -10.20 -16.99
CA GLU A 218 -16.19 -10.50 -18.24
C GLU A 218 -17.64 -10.98 -18.10
N SER A 219 -18.09 -11.38 -16.90
CA SER A 219 -19.40 -12.03 -16.76
C SER A 219 -20.58 -11.08 -16.92
N VAL A 220 -20.33 -9.77 -16.78
CA VAL A 220 -21.37 -8.77 -16.93
C VAL A 220 -20.79 -7.49 -17.52
N ARG A 221 -21.08 -7.23 -18.81
CA ARG A 221 -20.87 -5.95 -19.52
C ARG A 221 -21.74 -4.80 -18.93
N ASN A 222 -21.83 -4.72 -17.60
CA ASN A 222 -22.76 -3.89 -16.81
C ASN A 222 -22.08 -2.75 -16.03
N LEU A 223 -20.77 -2.52 -16.19
CA LEU A 223 -20.39 -1.11 -16.37
C LEU A 223 -20.95 -0.77 -17.74
N ASP A 224 -22.22 -0.37 -17.73
CA ASP A 224 -23.04 -0.24 -18.92
C ASP A 224 -22.19 0.42 -20.00
N ARG A 225 -22.03 -0.22 -21.16
CA ARG A 225 -21.34 0.45 -22.30
C ARG A 225 -22.01 1.79 -22.62
N GLY A 226 -23.24 1.99 -22.13
CA GLY A 226 -23.99 3.24 -22.11
C GLY A 226 -23.91 4.08 -20.83
N ASP A 227 -22.99 3.85 -19.87
CA ASP A 227 -22.79 4.79 -18.75
C ASP A 227 -22.14 6.07 -19.31
N VAL A 228 -23.03 6.98 -19.71
CA VAL A 228 -22.70 8.28 -20.28
C VAL A 228 -21.72 9.03 -19.38
N ASN A 229 -21.77 8.82 -18.06
CA ASN A 229 -20.88 9.48 -17.12
C ASN A 229 -19.45 8.99 -17.24
N LEU A 230 -19.23 7.67 -17.41
CA LEU A 230 -17.89 7.10 -17.58
C LEU A 230 -17.26 7.56 -18.89
N ARG A 231 -18.04 7.57 -19.98
CA ARG A 231 -17.55 8.06 -21.28
C ARG A 231 -17.15 9.52 -21.21
N GLN A 232 -18.05 10.38 -20.70
CA GLN A 232 -17.78 11.81 -20.56
C GLN A 232 -16.58 12.10 -19.65
N LEU A 233 -16.46 11.35 -18.55
CA LEU A 233 -15.29 11.40 -17.66
C LEU A 233 -14.00 11.11 -18.45
N LEU A 234 -13.94 9.99 -19.17
CA LEU A 234 -12.73 9.59 -19.88
C LEU A 234 -12.38 10.56 -21.01
N GLU A 235 -13.37 11.09 -21.73
CA GLU A 235 -13.16 12.14 -22.72
C GLU A 235 -12.59 13.41 -22.08
N GLU A 236 -13.16 13.84 -20.94
CA GLU A 236 -12.68 15.02 -20.21
C GLU A 236 -11.26 14.82 -19.66
N ARG A 237 -10.96 13.66 -19.07
CA ARG A 237 -9.60 13.33 -18.61
C ARG A 237 -8.62 13.31 -19.78
N THR A 238 -9.00 12.71 -20.90
CA THR A 238 -8.18 12.68 -22.12
C THR A 238 -7.87 14.09 -22.62
N ARG A 239 -8.88 14.98 -22.68
CA ARG A 239 -8.65 16.40 -23.06
C ARG A 239 -7.69 17.11 -22.12
N ARG A 240 -7.82 16.89 -20.80
CA ARG A 240 -6.92 17.48 -19.80
C ARG A 240 -5.49 16.99 -19.95
N ILE A 241 -5.30 15.68 -20.13
CA ILE A 241 -3.98 15.07 -20.32
C ILE A 241 -3.31 15.63 -21.58
N ILE A 242 -4.05 15.80 -22.68
CA ILE A 242 -3.51 16.30 -23.95
C ILE A 242 -2.89 17.70 -23.82
N VAL A 243 -3.36 18.53 -22.89
CA VAL A 243 -2.87 19.91 -22.70
C VAL A 243 -1.87 20.05 -21.54
N MET A 244 -1.47 18.94 -20.91
CA MET A 244 -0.47 18.94 -19.84
C MET A 244 0.92 19.27 -20.38
N SER A 245 1.79 19.79 -19.50
CA SER A 245 3.22 19.95 -19.78
C SER A 245 3.93 18.58 -19.82
N ASP A 246 5.12 18.50 -20.40
CA ASP A 246 5.90 17.26 -20.42
C ASP A 246 6.23 16.73 -19.02
N GLU A 247 6.52 17.63 -18.07
CA GLU A 247 6.75 17.28 -16.65
C GLU A 247 5.49 16.65 -16.03
N ASP A 248 4.32 17.24 -16.28
CA ASP A 248 3.05 16.75 -15.78
C ASP A 248 2.63 15.43 -16.44
N LEU A 249 2.97 15.22 -17.72
CA LEU A 249 2.72 13.97 -18.43
C LEU A 249 3.54 12.81 -17.86
N CYS A 250 4.80 13.05 -17.48
CA CYS A 250 5.62 12.08 -16.76
C CYS A 250 5.01 11.72 -15.41
N ALA A 251 4.58 12.72 -14.64
CA ALA A 251 3.89 12.50 -13.36
C ALA A 251 2.57 11.73 -13.54
N ALA A 252 1.86 11.96 -14.65
CA ALA A 252 0.57 11.33 -14.95
C ALA A 252 0.68 9.96 -15.65
N ARG A 253 1.85 9.32 -15.69
CA ARG A 253 2.08 8.05 -16.42
C ARG A 253 1.01 6.99 -16.19
N GLU A 254 0.76 6.65 -14.93
CA GLU A 254 -0.23 5.63 -14.55
C GLU A 254 -1.63 6.04 -14.99
N GLU A 255 -2.01 7.31 -14.82
CA GLU A 255 -3.30 7.82 -15.25
C GLU A 255 -3.48 7.69 -16.78
N ARG A 256 -2.46 8.02 -17.58
CA ARG A 256 -2.48 7.90 -19.04
C ARG A 256 -2.76 6.45 -19.48
N GLN A 257 -2.05 5.50 -18.88
CA GLN A 257 -2.19 4.07 -19.19
C GLN A 257 -3.55 3.52 -18.75
N LEU A 258 -4.06 3.96 -17.60
CA LEU A 258 -5.36 3.54 -17.07
C LEU A 258 -6.52 4.08 -17.91
N VAL A 259 -6.48 5.35 -18.30
CA VAL A 259 -7.51 5.97 -19.17
C VAL A 259 -7.58 5.24 -20.51
N ASP A 260 -6.45 4.96 -21.15
CA ASP A 260 -6.41 4.23 -22.41
C ASP A 260 -6.89 2.77 -22.26
N SER A 261 -6.44 2.08 -21.21
CA SER A 261 -6.87 0.71 -20.93
C SER A 261 -8.37 0.64 -20.68
N LEU A 262 -8.92 1.55 -19.87
CA LEU A 262 -10.34 1.58 -19.56
C LEU A 262 -11.18 1.92 -20.79
N TRP A 263 -10.72 2.87 -21.61
CA TRP A 263 -11.38 3.19 -22.88
C TRP A 263 -11.44 1.97 -23.81
N THR A 264 -10.30 1.30 -23.98
CA THR A 264 -10.20 0.10 -24.84
C THR A 264 -11.12 -1.01 -24.35
N VAL A 265 -11.12 -1.29 -23.04
CA VAL A 265 -11.95 -2.36 -22.44
C VAL A 265 -13.44 -2.03 -22.52
N CYS A 266 -13.83 -0.77 -22.36
CA CYS A 266 -15.24 -0.38 -22.35
C CYS A 266 -15.83 -0.21 -23.77
N TYR A 267 -15.07 0.31 -24.72
CA TYR A 267 -15.60 0.76 -26.03
C TYR A 267 -15.05 -0.01 -27.23
N ASP A 268 -14.08 -0.91 -27.06
CA ASP A 268 -13.41 -1.65 -28.15
C ASP A 268 -12.78 -0.75 -29.23
N GLU A 269 -12.42 0.48 -28.88
CA GLU A 269 -11.82 1.48 -29.76
C GLU A 269 -10.49 1.98 -29.16
N PRO A 270 -9.52 2.46 -29.98
CA PRO A 270 -8.34 3.13 -29.46
C PRO A 270 -8.74 4.46 -28.80
N SER A 271 -8.09 4.81 -27.69
CA SER A 271 -8.28 6.13 -27.09
C SER A 271 -7.56 7.22 -27.90
N LEU A 272 -8.04 8.45 -27.82
CA LEU A 272 -7.35 9.60 -28.44
C LEU A 272 -5.94 9.82 -27.87
N LEU A 273 -5.67 9.36 -26.63
CA LEU A 273 -4.30 9.36 -26.08
C LEU A 273 -3.40 8.43 -26.88
N ARG A 274 -3.90 7.25 -27.25
CA ARG A 274 -3.16 6.26 -28.04
C ARG A 274 -2.91 6.78 -29.46
N GLU A 275 -3.91 7.38 -30.08
CA GLU A 275 -3.76 7.98 -31.41
C GLU A 275 -2.72 9.11 -31.45
N ARG A 276 -2.57 9.85 -30.35
CA ARG A 276 -1.58 10.93 -30.23
C ARG A 276 -0.21 10.48 -29.71
N GLY A 277 -0.03 9.18 -29.45
CA GLY A 277 1.23 8.66 -28.91
C GLY A 277 1.52 9.11 -27.47
N LEU A 278 0.49 9.49 -26.71
CA LEU A 278 0.61 10.01 -25.34
C LEU A 278 0.44 8.92 -24.27
N VAL A 279 0.19 7.66 -24.62
CA VAL A 279 0.01 6.57 -23.63
C VAL A 279 1.34 6.07 -23.08
N TYR A 280 2.37 6.01 -23.94
CA TYR A 280 3.72 5.58 -23.58
C TYR A 280 4.69 6.61 -24.16
N LEU A 281 5.36 7.35 -23.27
CA LEU A 281 6.32 8.38 -23.65
C LEU A 281 7.75 7.84 -23.54
N PRO A 282 8.71 8.31 -24.35
CA PRO A 282 10.11 7.87 -24.26
C PRO A 282 10.73 8.07 -22.87
N SER A 283 10.32 9.12 -22.15
CA SER A 283 10.74 9.41 -20.77
C SER A 283 10.22 8.41 -19.75
N ASP A 284 9.20 7.58 -20.07
CA ASP A 284 8.68 6.56 -19.17
C ASP A 284 9.69 5.40 -18.95
N ASP A 285 10.64 5.22 -19.86
CA ASP A 285 11.68 4.18 -19.80
C ASP A 285 13.04 4.71 -19.30
N GLU A 286 13.17 6.03 -19.07
CA GLU A 286 14.35 6.60 -18.43
C GLU A 286 14.38 6.22 -16.95
N LEU A 287 15.00 5.07 -16.66
CA LEU A 287 15.48 4.74 -15.32
C LEU A 287 16.25 5.95 -14.77
N ALA A 288 15.89 6.37 -13.56
CA ALA A 288 16.59 7.45 -12.86
C ALA A 288 18.11 7.27 -13.02
N PRO A 289 18.86 8.32 -13.42
CA PRO A 289 20.30 8.19 -13.64
C PRO A 289 20.91 7.58 -12.37
N ASP A 290 21.63 6.48 -12.54
CA ASP A 290 22.24 5.72 -11.44
C ASP A 290 23.39 6.55 -10.83
N VAL A 291 23.04 7.54 -10.00
CA VAL A 291 23.98 8.47 -9.35
C VAL A 291 24.92 7.73 -8.38
N VAL A 292 24.63 6.47 -8.05
CA VAL A 292 25.46 5.62 -7.19
C VAL A 292 26.66 5.08 -7.97
N ARG A 293 26.48 4.75 -9.27
CA ARG A 293 27.55 4.22 -10.10
C ARG A 293 28.68 5.22 -10.34
N ASP A 294 28.35 6.51 -10.46
CA ASP A 294 29.34 7.58 -10.69
C ASP A 294 30.02 8.09 -9.41
N ARG A 295 29.48 7.75 -8.22
CA ARG A 295 30.06 8.15 -6.92
C ARG A 295 30.81 7.05 -6.17
N PHE A 296 30.53 5.79 -6.48
CA PHE A 296 31.18 4.65 -5.84
C PHE A 296 31.55 3.58 -6.87
N GLU A 297 32.65 3.80 -7.61
CA GLU A 297 33.39 2.68 -8.18
C GLU A 297 34.16 1.97 -7.05
N PRO A 298 33.91 0.68 -6.78
CA PRO A 298 34.75 -0.09 -5.87
C PRO A 298 36.14 -0.28 -6.50
N PRO A 299 37.24 -0.17 -5.75
CA PRO A 299 38.61 -0.26 -6.27
C PRO A 299 38.97 -1.60 -6.94
N LEU A 300 38.08 -2.59 -6.92
CA LEU A 300 38.29 -3.90 -7.53
C LEU A 300 38.04 -3.93 -9.05
N ARG A 301 37.35 -2.94 -9.65
CA ARG A 301 37.18 -2.87 -11.12
C ARG A 301 38.32 -2.17 -11.85
N ALA A 302 39.07 -1.29 -11.18
CA ALA A 302 40.22 -0.60 -11.77
C ALA A 302 41.41 -1.53 -12.10
N TRP A 303 41.49 -2.71 -11.49
CA TRP A 303 42.55 -3.69 -11.76
C TRP A 303 42.30 -4.60 -12.97
N ALA A 304 41.05 -4.73 -13.43
CA ALA A 304 40.75 -5.50 -14.64
C ALA A 304 41.04 -4.73 -15.93
N ALA A 305 40.97 -3.39 -15.89
CA ALA A 305 41.19 -2.55 -17.07
C ALA A 305 42.68 -2.32 -17.42
N ARG A 306 43.63 -2.65 -16.52
CA ARG A 306 45.08 -2.43 -16.75
C ARG A 306 45.86 -3.65 -17.24
N ARG A 307 45.21 -4.75 -17.63
CA ARG A 307 45.89 -5.96 -18.15
C ARG A 307 45.83 -6.14 -19.66
N HIS A 308 45.37 -5.14 -20.42
CA HIS A 308 45.26 -5.26 -21.89
C HIS A 308 46.22 -4.38 -22.70
N ASP A 309 47.15 -3.68 -22.05
CA ASP A 309 48.28 -3.02 -22.70
C ASP A 309 49.58 -3.59 -22.13
N GLU A 310 50.05 -4.69 -22.71
CA GLU A 310 51.47 -5.09 -22.81
C GLU A 310 51.53 -6.58 -23.19
N THR A 311 51.64 -6.87 -24.48
CA THR A 311 52.49 -7.94 -25.06
C THR A 311 52.23 -7.99 -26.57
N SER A 312 52.99 -7.17 -27.28
CA SER A 312 53.22 -7.32 -28.71
C SER A 312 54.24 -8.43 -28.93
N GLU A 313 53.83 -9.61 -29.36
CA GLU A 313 54.72 -10.56 -30.02
C GLU A 313 54.08 -11.09 -31.31
N SER A 314 54.93 -11.15 -32.35
CA SER A 314 54.61 -11.37 -33.77
C SER A 314 54.12 -12.80 -34.09
N PRO A 315 53.28 -12.97 -35.13
CA PRO A 315 52.69 -14.27 -35.46
C PRO A 315 53.68 -15.18 -36.20
N VAL A 316 53.85 -16.40 -35.70
CA VAL A 316 54.58 -17.50 -36.35
C VAL A 316 53.65 -18.19 -37.38
N PRO A 317 54.11 -18.57 -38.59
CA PRO A 317 53.21 -18.98 -39.67
C PRO A 317 52.73 -20.43 -39.56
N LEU A 318 51.47 -20.64 -39.96
CA LEU A 318 50.80 -21.93 -40.17
C LEU A 318 51.55 -22.81 -41.18
N LEU A 319 51.86 -24.05 -40.79
CA LEU A 319 52.27 -25.12 -41.70
C LEU A 319 51.21 -26.24 -41.67
N LEU A 320 50.42 -26.29 -42.74
CA LEU A 320 49.63 -27.45 -43.15
C LEU A 320 50.56 -28.51 -43.75
N GLY A 321 50.42 -29.77 -43.36
CA GLY A 321 51.04 -30.91 -44.06
C GLY A 321 50.87 -32.25 -43.34
N PRO A 322 50.81 -33.39 -44.06
CA PRO A 322 49.71 -34.34 -43.89
C PRO A 322 50.10 -35.76 -43.43
N ALA A 323 49.04 -36.54 -43.13
CA ALA A 323 48.86 -37.99 -43.32
C ALA A 323 49.86 -38.99 -42.68
N GLN A 324 49.32 -39.83 -41.79
CA GLN A 324 49.10 -41.27 -42.02
C GLN A 324 48.05 -41.80 -41.05
#